data_AF-A0A8J4BYL9-F1
#
_entry.id   AF-A0A8J4BYL9-F1
#
_cell.length_a   1.000
_cell.length_b   1.000
_cell.length_c   1.000
_cell.angle_alpha   90.00
_cell.angle_beta   90.00
_cell.angle_gamma   90.00
#
_symmetry.space_group_name_H-M   'P 1'
#
loop_
_entity.id
_entity.type
_entity.pdbx_description
1 polymer ?
#
loop_
_entity_poly.entity_id
_entity_poly.type
_entity_poly.pdbx_seq_one_letter_code
_entity_poly.pdbx_strand_id
1 'polypeptide(L)'
;MWAQRFCGQGFGKSARTVLAANSSTRRSRRITAGALHASASVTASDPPKLGKCWLVGAGPGPADYLTMKAVRLLQTADVVVYDDLGSQEALGFAPPAAELVYVGKRGGRESIKQPQIDELLVARCAEGRNVVRLKGGCPSVFSRLASEMAALQVAGIPYELVPGVSSALAAPLFAGHISWPVSSPSSHQAFR
;
A
#
# COMPACT_ATOMS: atom_id res chain seq x y z
N MET A 1 -26.53 22.51 -22.43
CA MET A 1 -25.95 23.44 -21.44
C MET A 1 -24.77 22.72 -20.80
N TRP A 2 -23.49 22.94 -21.09
CA TRP A 2 -22.70 24.04 -21.68
C TRP A 2 -21.61 23.43 -22.60
N ALA A 3 -21.53 23.80 -23.90
CA ALA A 3 -20.49 24.63 -24.56
C ALA A 3 -19.03 24.15 -24.34
N GLN A 4 -18.38 23.42 -25.27
CA GLN A 4 -17.73 23.82 -26.54
C GLN A 4 -16.68 24.95 -26.50
N ARG A 5 -15.54 24.63 -27.17
CA ARG A 5 -14.54 25.49 -27.83
C ARG A 5 -13.49 26.19 -26.95
N PHE A 6 -12.22 25.80 -27.16
CA PHE A 6 -11.25 26.73 -27.72
C PHE A 6 -10.30 26.03 -28.71
N CYS A 7 -10.13 26.69 -29.85
CA CYS A 7 -9.29 26.37 -30.98
C CYS A 7 -7.99 27.18 -30.84
N GLY A 8 -6.86 26.63 -31.27
CA GLY A 8 -5.59 27.34 -31.39
C GLY A 8 -4.55 26.52 -32.14
N GLN A 9 -4.54 26.68 -33.46
CA GLN A 9 -3.55 26.11 -34.39
C GLN A 9 -2.24 26.91 -34.42
N GLY A 10 -1.16 26.30 -34.93
CA GLY A 10 0.04 26.98 -35.44
C GLY A 10 1.31 26.15 -35.23
N PHE A 11 1.59 25.10 -36.03
CA PHE A 11 2.38 25.12 -37.27
C PHE A 11 3.75 25.82 -37.19
N GLY A 12 4.83 25.04 -37.40
CA GLY A 12 5.94 25.50 -38.26
C GLY A 12 7.39 25.26 -37.80
N LYS A 13 8.03 24.23 -38.42
CA LYS A 13 9.40 24.21 -38.99
C LYS A 13 10.60 24.46 -38.06
N SER A 14 11.49 23.49 -37.81
CA SER A 14 12.57 22.97 -38.69
C SER A 14 13.95 23.56 -38.38
N ALA A 15 14.94 22.66 -38.36
CA ALA A 15 16.34 22.81 -38.78
C ALA A 15 17.45 23.06 -37.73
N ARG A 16 18.28 22.02 -37.64
CA ARG A 16 19.75 21.99 -37.81
C ARG A 16 20.66 22.63 -36.75
N THR A 17 21.33 21.73 -36.04
CA THR A 17 22.80 21.59 -35.96
C THR A 17 23.65 22.76 -36.43
N VAL A 18 24.42 23.35 -35.52
CA VAL A 18 25.78 23.86 -35.79
C VAL A 18 26.67 23.56 -34.58
N LEU A 19 27.69 22.73 -34.82
CA LEU A 19 28.91 22.62 -34.03
C LEU A 19 29.69 23.93 -34.14
N ALA A 20 30.21 24.46 -33.03
CA ALA A 20 31.39 25.32 -33.08
C ALA A 20 32.19 25.18 -31.77
N ALA A 21 33.37 24.62 -31.91
CA ALA A 21 34.43 24.64 -30.92
C ALA A 21 34.88 26.08 -30.67
N ASN A 22 35.28 26.39 -29.43
CA ASN A 22 36.15 27.53 -29.17
C ASN A 22 37.19 27.15 -28.10
N SER A 23 38.31 26.64 -28.58
CA SER A 23 39.59 26.75 -27.91
C SER A 23 40.12 28.17 -28.13
N SER A 24 40.59 28.85 -27.08
CA SER A 24 41.92 29.48 -27.07
C SER A 24 42.13 30.44 -25.87
N THR A 25 43.30 30.28 -25.25
CA THR A 25 44.17 31.32 -24.66
C THR A 25 43.68 32.24 -23.52
N ARG A 26 44.02 31.82 -22.30
CA ARG A 26 45.11 32.40 -21.45
C ARG A 26 45.30 33.94 -21.54
N ARG A 27 44.93 34.68 -20.47
CA ARG A 27 45.89 35.55 -19.76
C ARG A 27 45.42 36.01 -18.38
N SER A 28 46.31 35.79 -17.44
CA SER A 28 46.35 36.22 -16.05
C SER A 28 45.97 37.69 -15.83
N ARG A 29 45.08 37.93 -14.87
CA ARG A 29 45.04 39.16 -14.06
C ARG A 29 44.90 38.76 -12.59
N ARG A 30 45.91 39.12 -11.80
CA ARG A 30 45.87 39.13 -10.33
C ARG A 30 44.69 40.00 -9.88
N ILE A 31 43.80 39.42 -9.08
CA ILE A 31 42.92 40.16 -8.18
C ILE A 31 43.24 39.66 -6.77
N THR A 32 43.76 40.58 -5.96
CA THR A 32 43.80 40.51 -4.51
C THR A 32 42.42 40.83 -3.97
N ALA A 33 41.80 39.92 -3.23
CA ALA A 33 40.86 40.21 -2.15
C ALA A 33 40.44 38.89 -1.49
N GLY A 34 40.61 38.80 -0.17
CA GLY A 34 40.13 37.68 0.61
C GLY A 34 38.61 37.56 0.50
N ALA A 35 38.16 36.39 0.07
CA ALA A 35 36.84 35.90 0.34
C ALA A 35 37.03 34.46 0.82
N LEU A 36 36.92 34.28 2.13
CA LEU A 36 36.73 32.96 2.72
C LEU A 36 35.45 32.40 2.10
N HIS A 37 35.61 31.56 1.08
CA HIS A 37 34.54 30.69 0.63
C HIS A 37 34.23 29.74 1.78
N ALA A 38 33.27 30.14 2.62
CA ALA A 38 32.54 29.22 3.46
C ALA A 38 31.82 28.24 2.52
N SER A 39 32.49 27.13 2.22
CA SER A 39 31.87 25.99 1.57
C SER A 39 30.84 25.46 2.54
N ALA A 40 29.58 25.88 2.35
CA ALA A 40 28.45 25.27 3.00
C ALA A 40 28.37 23.82 2.50
N SER A 41 28.98 22.93 3.28
CA SER A 41 28.78 21.50 3.14
C SER A 41 27.30 21.23 3.39
N VAL A 42 26.54 21.05 2.32
CA VAL A 42 25.23 20.41 2.41
C VAL A 42 25.52 18.99 2.84
N THR A 43 25.41 18.73 4.14
CA THR A 43 25.45 17.36 4.67
C THR A 43 24.27 16.64 4.03
N ALA A 44 24.55 15.72 3.10
CA ALA A 44 23.54 14.84 2.56
C ALA A 44 22.92 14.09 3.74
N SER A 45 21.67 14.43 4.07
CA SER A 45 20.90 13.69 5.07
C SER A 45 20.74 12.26 4.58
N ASP A 46 20.80 11.29 5.50
CA ASP A 46 20.49 9.90 5.19
C ASP A 46 19.16 9.82 4.43
N PRO A 47 19.05 8.92 3.43
CA PRO A 47 17.81 8.78 2.69
C PRO A 47 16.67 8.49 3.67
N PRO A 48 15.49 9.10 3.48
CA PRO A 48 14.37 8.94 4.39
C PRO A 48 14.05 7.44 4.53
N LYS A 49 13.99 6.99 5.78
CA LYS A 49 13.73 5.58 6.10
C LYS A 49 12.29 5.25 5.71
N LEU A 50 12.14 4.35 4.73
CA LEU A 50 10.82 3.85 4.33
C LEU A 50 10.20 2.99 5.43
N GLY A 51 8.88 3.11 5.56
CA GLY A 51 8.05 2.22 6.34
C GLY A 51 7.79 0.90 5.59
N LYS A 52 7.08 -0.02 6.24
CA LYS A 52 6.74 -1.33 5.69
C LYS A 52 5.23 -1.52 5.61
N CYS A 53 4.77 -2.14 4.53
CA CYS A 53 3.37 -2.52 4.35
C CYS A 53 3.15 -4.02 4.63
N TRP A 54 2.18 -4.38 5.45
CA TRP A 54 1.72 -5.77 5.58
C TRP A 54 0.32 -5.92 5.00
N LEU A 55 0.16 -6.85 4.06
CA LEU A 55 -1.12 -7.20 3.45
C LEU A 55 -1.68 -8.40 4.21
N VAL A 56 -2.57 -8.14 5.17
CA VAL A 56 -2.94 -9.07 6.25
C VAL A 56 -4.36 -9.58 6.11
N GLY A 57 -4.55 -10.89 6.22
CA GLY A 57 -5.87 -11.51 6.32
C GLY A 57 -6.47 -11.39 7.72
N ALA A 58 -7.67 -10.83 7.80
CA ALA A 58 -8.44 -10.64 9.03
C ALA A 58 -9.21 -11.89 9.47
N GLY A 59 -9.30 -12.91 8.61
CA GLY A 59 -10.15 -14.06 8.88
C GLY A 59 -11.63 -13.81 8.53
N PRO A 60 -12.53 -14.75 8.87
CA PRO A 60 -13.92 -14.74 8.46
C PRO A 60 -14.84 -13.80 9.28
N GLY A 61 -14.34 -13.13 10.32
CA GLY A 61 -15.12 -12.19 11.13
C GLY A 61 -14.65 -12.09 12.58
N PRO A 62 -14.86 -13.15 13.40
CA PRO A 62 -14.45 -13.12 14.80
C PRO A 62 -12.94 -13.01 14.96
N ALA A 63 -12.50 -12.25 15.97
CA ALA A 63 -11.08 -12.04 16.28
C ALA A 63 -10.31 -13.34 16.56
N ASP A 64 -10.99 -14.39 17.05
CA ASP A 64 -10.40 -15.70 17.35
C ASP A 64 -9.79 -16.41 16.13
N TYR A 65 -10.20 -16.00 14.92
CA TYR A 65 -9.65 -16.53 13.67
C TYR A 65 -8.52 -15.70 13.08
N LEU A 66 -8.07 -14.66 13.79
CA LEU A 66 -6.84 -13.96 13.44
C LEU A 66 -5.63 -14.87 13.67
N THR A 67 -4.64 -14.75 12.79
CA THR A 67 -3.35 -15.39 13.05
C THR A 67 -2.61 -14.63 14.15
N MET A 68 -1.80 -15.33 14.95
CA MET A 68 -0.91 -14.69 15.93
C MET A 68 0.04 -13.67 15.30
N LYS A 69 0.34 -13.81 14.00
CA LYS A 69 1.12 -12.82 13.25
C LYS A 69 0.32 -11.56 12.94
N ALA A 70 -0.94 -11.70 12.51
CA ALA A 70 -1.84 -10.57 12.28
C ALA A 70 -2.00 -9.73 13.55
N VAL A 71 -2.26 -10.37 14.70
CA VAL A 71 -2.39 -9.69 15.99
C VAL A 71 -1.13 -8.90 16.35
N ARG A 72 0.05 -9.52 16.28
CA ARG A 72 1.32 -8.85 16.57
C ARG A 72 1.58 -7.63 15.68
N LEU A 73 1.23 -7.72 14.40
CA LEU A 73 1.42 -6.62 13.45
C LEU A 73 0.43 -5.48 13.69
N LEU A 74 -0.83 -5.80 14.01
CA LEU A 74 -1.83 -4.79 14.36
C LEU A 74 -1.41 -3.99 15.59
N GLN A 75 -0.86 -4.65 16.61
CA GLN A 75 -0.38 -4.01 17.85
C GLN A 75 0.78 -3.02 17.63
N THR A 76 1.52 -3.14 16.52
CA THR A 76 2.67 -2.28 16.19
C THR A 76 2.41 -1.38 14.99
N ALA A 77 1.18 -1.33 14.48
CA ALA A 77 0.85 -0.56 13.29
C ALA A 77 0.74 0.94 13.60
N ASP A 78 1.32 1.76 12.72
CA ASP A 78 1.12 3.22 12.74
C ASP A 78 -0.14 3.62 11.95
N VAL A 79 -0.51 2.80 10.96
CA VAL A 79 -1.70 2.95 10.12
C VAL A 79 -2.34 1.59 9.91
N VAL A 80 -3.65 1.50 10.07
CA VAL A 80 -4.44 0.34 9.66
C VAL A 80 -5.43 0.76 8.58
N VAL A 81 -5.23 0.27 7.36
CA VAL A 81 -6.12 0.48 6.21
C VAL A 81 -7.05 -0.74 6.06
N TYR A 82 -8.34 -0.56 6.30
CA TYR A 82 -9.30 -1.67 6.40
C TYR A 82 -10.58 -1.44 5.58
N ASP A 83 -11.24 -2.53 5.18
CA ASP A 83 -12.54 -2.50 4.52
C ASP A 83 -13.65 -3.12 5.39
N ASP A 84 -14.87 -3.24 4.87
CA ASP A 84 -16.06 -3.69 5.61
C ASP A 84 -16.01 -5.16 6.04
N LEU A 85 -15.19 -6.00 5.41
CA LEU A 85 -15.33 -7.45 5.53
C LEU A 85 -14.59 -7.99 6.77
N GLY A 86 -15.35 -8.34 7.81
CA GLY A 86 -14.90 -9.22 8.90
C GLY A 86 -13.72 -8.69 9.73
N SER A 87 -13.47 -7.38 9.69
CA SER A 87 -12.26 -6.75 10.22
C SER A 87 -12.49 -5.93 11.48
N GLN A 88 -13.74 -5.73 11.92
CA GLN A 88 -14.07 -4.74 12.96
C GLN A 88 -13.49 -5.10 14.33
N GLU A 89 -13.62 -6.35 14.76
CA GLU A 89 -13.02 -6.80 16.03
C GLU A 89 -11.49 -6.75 15.99
N ALA A 90 -10.91 -7.00 14.81
CA ALA A 90 -9.46 -6.95 14.62
C ALA A 90 -8.88 -5.53 14.81
N LEU A 91 -9.67 -4.47 14.59
CA LEU A 91 -9.23 -3.10 14.84
C LEU A 91 -8.95 -2.84 16.33
N GLY A 92 -9.57 -3.61 17.23
CA GLY A 92 -9.34 -3.51 18.68
C GLY A 92 -7.92 -3.86 19.12
N PHE A 93 -7.14 -4.53 18.27
CA PHE A 93 -5.73 -4.82 18.54
C PHE A 93 -4.79 -3.69 18.15
N ALA A 94 -5.25 -2.71 17.36
CA ALA A 94 -4.43 -1.57 16.98
C ALA A 94 -4.23 -0.65 18.18
N PRO A 95 -3.03 -0.03 18.34
CA PRO A 95 -2.80 0.89 19.44
C PRO A 95 -3.68 2.15 19.27
N PRO A 96 -4.07 2.84 20.37
CA PRO A 96 -4.89 4.05 20.28
C PRO A 96 -4.30 5.18 19.42
N ALA A 97 -2.97 5.18 19.23
CA ALA A 97 -2.26 6.15 18.40
C ALA A 97 -2.26 5.79 16.90
N ALA A 98 -2.69 4.58 16.52
CA ALA A 98 -2.74 4.16 15.12
C ALA A 98 -3.82 4.94 14.36
N GLU A 99 -3.49 5.39 13.15
CA GLU A 99 -4.47 5.94 12.22
C GLU A 99 -5.31 4.80 11.62
N LEU A 100 -6.63 4.82 11.85
CA LEU A 100 -7.55 3.84 11.27
C LEU A 100 -8.21 4.42 10.02
N VAL A 101 -7.84 3.91 8.84
CA VAL A 101 -8.35 4.39 7.54
C VAL A 101 -9.32 3.38 6.93
N TYR A 102 -10.59 3.75 6.87
CA TYR A 102 -11.62 2.93 6.25
C TYR A 102 -11.69 3.16 4.73
N VAL A 103 -11.64 2.06 3.95
CA VAL A 103 -11.69 2.06 2.48
C VAL A 103 -12.82 1.20 1.90
N GLY A 104 -13.78 0.78 2.74
CA GLY A 104 -14.91 -0.07 2.36
C GLY A 104 -16.10 0.66 1.73
N LYS A 105 -17.22 -0.07 1.54
CA LYS A 105 -18.45 0.40 0.88
C LYS A 105 -19.65 0.35 1.84
N ARG A 106 -19.75 1.29 2.77
CA ARG A 106 -20.98 1.46 3.57
C ARG A 106 -22.03 2.29 2.82
N GLY A 107 -23.17 1.67 2.53
CA GLY A 107 -24.47 2.36 2.31
C GLY A 107 -24.49 3.47 1.26
N GLY A 108 -24.24 3.15 -0.02
CA GLY A 108 -24.49 4.07 -1.14
C GLY A 108 -23.50 5.24 -1.31
N ARG A 109 -22.44 5.32 -0.51
CA ARG A 109 -21.36 6.31 -0.68
C ARG A 109 -20.43 5.93 -1.84
N GLU A 110 -19.84 6.94 -2.47
CA GLU A 110 -18.83 6.74 -3.51
C GLU A 110 -17.61 6.03 -2.91
N SER A 111 -17.32 4.84 -3.43
CA SER A 111 -16.18 4.03 -3.01
C SER A 111 -14.89 4.73 -3.40
N ILE A 112 -13.90 4.72 -2.50
CA ILE A 112 -12.52 4.96 -2.91
C ILE A 112 -12.17 3.95 -4.00
N LYS A 113 -11.60 4.45 -5.09
CA LYS A 113 -11.20 3.62 -6.23
C LYS A 113 -9.91 2.88 -5.87
N GLN A 114 -9.72 1.69 -6.44
CA GLN A 114 -8.52 0.89 -6.14
C GLN A 114 -7.20 1.65 -6.29
N PRO A 115 -6.97 2.45 -7.34
CA PRO A 115 -5.73 3.22 -7.47
C PRO A 115 -5.48 4.20 -6.30
N GLN A 116 -6.54 4.76 -5.71
CA GLN A 116 -6.42 5.65 -4.57
C GLN A 116 -6.06 4.90 -3.28
N ILE A 117 -6.51 3.64 -3.14
CA ILE A 117 -6.05 2.76 -2.05
C ILE A 117 -4.56 2.45 -2.24
N ASP A 118 -4.16 2.12 -3.47
CA ASP A 118 -2.77 1.80 -3.80
C ASP A 118 -1.85 3.00 -3.51
N GLU A 119 -2.25 4.21 -3.92
CA GLU A 119 -1.56 5.48 -3.62
C GLU A 119 -1.49 5.75 -2.11
N LEU A 120 -2.58 5.52 -1.37
CA LEU A 120 -2.62 5.70 0.08
C LEU A 120 -1.59 4.80 0.77
N LEU A 121 -1.51 3.52 0.39
CA LEU A 121 -0.56 2.58 0.98
C LEU A 121 0.88 3.01 0.72
N VAL A 122 1.19 3.42 -0.52
CA VAL A 122 2.50 3.91 -0.90
C VAL A 122 2.85 5.19 -0.14
N ALA A 123 1.95 6.16 -0.10
CA ALA A 123 2.17 7.45 0.56
C ALA A 123 2.48 7.27 2.06
N ARG A 124 1.69 6.46 2.77
CA ARG A 124 1.90 6.21 4.21
C ARG A 124 3.22 5.49 4.48
N CYS A 125 3.61 4.53 3.64
CA CYS A 125 4.92 3.88 3.80
C CYS A 125 6.08 4.83 3.45
N ALA A 126 5.90 5.72 2.48
CA ALA A 126 6.90 6.73 2.12
C ALA A 126 7.12 7.78 3.23
N GLU A 127 6.11 8.01 4.08
CA GLU A 127 6.22 8.78 5.34
C GLU A 127 7.03 8.05 6.44
N GLY A 128 7.52 6.83 6.19
CA GLY A 128 8.27 6.04 7.16
C GLY A 128 7.40 5.18 8.09
N ARG A 129 6.10 5.09 7.83
CA ARG A 129 5.12 4.47 8.73
C ARG A 129 4.91 2.98 8.44
N ASN A 130 4.68 2.23 9.50
CA ASN A 130 4.31 0.82 9.49
C ASN A 130 2.81 0.69 9.18
N VAL A 131 2.47 0.20 7.99
CA VAL A 131 1.10 0.14 7.47
C VAL A 131 0.58 -1.28 7.44
N VAL A 132 -0.55 -1.53 8.09
CA VAL A 132 -1.30 -2.79 7.95
C VAL A 132 -2.48 -2.57 7.02
N ARG A 133 -2.46 -3.18 5.83
CA ARG A 133 -3.63 -3.32 4.96
C ARG A 133 -4.40 -4.57 5.39
N LEU A 134 -5.43 -4.36 6.20
CA LEU A 134 -6.26 -5.43 6.73
C LEU A 134 -7.39 -5.78 5.74
N LYS A 135 -7.47 -7.04 5.34
CA LYS A 135 -8.40 -7.54 4.32
C LYS A 135 -9.22 -8.69 4.90
N GLY A 136 -10.53 -8.70 4.67
CA GLY A 136 -11.39 -9.82 5.09
C GLY A 136 -10.92 -11.16 4.53
N GLY A 137 -11.01 -12.21 5.34
CA GLY A 137 -10.61 -13.57 4.97
C GLY A 137 -9.10 -13.72 4.78
N CYS A 138 -8.71 -14.19 3.59
CA CYS A 138 -7.31 -14.38 3.19
C CYS A 138 -6.97 -13.44 2.02
N PRO A 139 -5.81 -12.73 2.03
CA PRO A 139 -5.44 -11.82 0.95
C PRO A 139 -5.38 -12.46 -0.44
N SER A 140 -5.14 -13.77 -0.56
CA SER A 140 -5.06 -14.44 -1.86
C SER A 140 -6.42 -14.78 -2.49
N VAL A 141 -7.53 -14.66 -1.76
CA VAL A 141 -8.86 -15.13 -2.22
C VAL A 141 -9.77 -13.94 -2.50
N PHE A 142 -10.23 -13.82 -3.76
CA PHE A 142 -11.17 -12.79 -4.25
C PHE A 142 -10.83 -11.34 -3.86
N SER A 143 -9.54 -11.05 -3.73
CA SER A 143 -9.09 -9.75 -3.28
C SER A 143 -8.38 -8.97 -4.40
N ARG A 144 -8.13 -7.68 -4.16
CA ARG A 144 -7.38 -6.79 -5.06
C ARG A 144 -5.86 -6.81 -4.81
N LEU A 145 -5.37 -7.88 -4.19
CA LEU A 145 -3.98 -8.02 -3.74
C LEU A 145 -2.94 -7.72 -4.83
N ALA A 146 -3.18 -8.19 -6.06
CA ALA A 146 -2.25 -7.98 -7.16
C ALA A 146 -2.01 -6.49 -7.49
N SER A 147 -3.04 -5.64 -7.39
CA SER A 147 -2.93 -4.20 -7.61
C SER A 147 -2.07 -3.54 -6.53
N GLU A 148 -2.40 -3.84 -5.27
CA GLU A 148 -1.71 -3.30 -4.10
C GLU A 148 -0.23 -3.71 -4.10
N MET A 149 0.08 -4.99 -4.39
CA MET A 149 1.45 -5.47 -4.53
C MET A 149 2.22 -4.78 -5.65
N ALA A 150 1.61 -4.62 -6.82
CA ALA A 150 2.24 -3.98 -7.96
C ALA A 150 2.61 -2.52 -7.65
N ALA A 151 1.70 -1.77 -7.00
CA ALA A 151 1.96 -0.40 -6.60
C ALA A 151 3.10 -0.30 -5.58
N LEU A 152 3.10 -1.14 -4.55
CA LEU A 152 4.18 -1.19 -3.54
C LEU A 152 5.52 -1.55 -4.17
N GLN A 153 5.54 -2.52 -5.09
CA GLN A 153 6.74 -2.93 -5.79
C GLN A 153 7.29 -1.84 -6.71
N VAL A 154 6.43 -1.16 -7.47
CA VAL A 154 6.82 -0.02 -8.34
C VAL A 154 7.40 1.12 -7.51
N ALA A 155 6.85 1.38 -6.33
CA ALA A 155 7.32 2.42 -5.42
C ALA A 155 8.54 2.01 -4.56
N GLY A 156 9.03 0.77 -4.67
CA GLY A 156 10.14 0.27 -3.85
C GLY A 156 9.82 0.14 -2.36
N ILE A 157 8.53 0.07 -2.00
CA ILE A 157 8.09 -0.09 -0.61
C ILE A 157 8.26 -1.54 -0.18
N PRO A 158 8.95 -1.83 0.95
CA PRO A 158 9.02 -3.18 1.46
C PRO A 158 7.63 -3.63 1.90
N TYR A 159 7.23 -4.84 1.50
CA TYR A 159 5.94 -5.40 1.89
C TYR A 159 6.01 -6.89 2.21
N GLU A 160 4.97 -7.38 2.87
CA GLU A 160 4.85 -8.78 3.24
C GLU A 160 3.39 -9.25 3.24
N LEU A 161 3.17 -10.47 2.78
CA LEU A 161 1.87 -11.12 2.78
C LEU A 161 1.68 -11.92 4.05
N VAL A 162 0.55 -11.71 4.75
CA VAL A 162 0.19 -12.47 5.94
C VAL A 162 -1.13 -13.19 5.69
N PRO A 163 -1.13 -14.53 5.66
CA PRO A 163 -2.35 -15.28 5.39
C PRO A 163 -3.37 -15.10 6.52
N GLY A 164 -4.64 -15.34 6.18
CA GLY A 164 -5.75 -15.43 7.12
C GLY A 164 -6.65 -16.59 6.74
N VAL A 165 -7.57 -16.96 7.64
CA VAL A 165 -8.56 -18.00 7.35
C VAL A 165 -9.58 -17.45 6.36
N SER A 166 -9.67 -18.03 5.16
CA SER A 166 -10.63 -17.57 4.15
C SER A 166 -12.06 -17.95 4.54
N SER A 167 -13.01 -17.03 4.40
CA SER A 167 -14.45 -17.31 4.57
C SER A 167 -14.94 -18.41 3.65
N ALA A 168 -14.31 -18.61 2.49
CA ALA A 168 -14.62 -19.73 1.59
C ALA A 168 -14.45 -21.11 2.26
N LEU A 169 -13.53 -21.22 3.23
CA LEU A 169 -13.27 -22.44 3.99
C LEU A 169 -14.01 -22.44 5.33
N ALA A 170 -14.14 -21.28 5.97
CA ALA A 170 -14.76 -21.17 7.29
C ALA A 170 -16.30 -21.21 7.24
N ALA A 171 -16.94 -20.63 6.21
CA ALA A 171 -18.39 -20.53 6.15
C ALA A 171 -19.11 -21.90 6.19
N PRO A 172 -18.65 -22.95 5.48
CA PRO A 172 -19.24 -24.29 5.62
C PRO A 172 -19.15 -24.81 7.07
N LEU A 173 -18.00 -24.63 7.74
CA LEU A 173 -17.81 -25.06 9.12
C LEU A 173 -18.79 -24.35 10.07
N PHE A 174 -18.98 -23.05 9.91
CA PHE A 174 -19.92 -22.27 10.72
C PHE A 174 -21.38 -22.65 10.47
N ALA A 175 -21.69 -23.13 9.27
CA ALA A 175 -23.00 -23.66 8.91
C ALA A 175 -23.20 -25.14 9.26
N GLY A 176 -22.20 -25.81 9.84
CA GLY A 176 -22.24 -27.26 10.13
C GLY A 176 -22.16 -28.13 8.89
N HIS A 177 -21.64 -27.61 7.78
CA HIS A 177 -21.42 -28.32 6.53
C HIS A 177 -19.97 -28.74 6.38
N ILE A 178 -19.74 -30.04 6.11
CA ILE A 178 -18.43 -30.55 5.73
C ILE A 178 -18.39 -30.69 4.21
N SER A 179 -17.30 -30.24 3.59
CA SER A 179 -17.15 -30.31 2.12
C SER A 179 -16.74 -31.69 1.62
N TRP A 180 -16.32 -32.59 2.51
CA TRP A 180 -15.95 -33.96 2.15
C TRP A 180 -17.16 -34.87 2.29
N PRO A 181 -17.53 -35.69 1.29
CA PRO A 181 -18.44 -36.79 1.53
C PRO A 181 -17.75 -37.74 2.50
N VAL A 182 -18.17 -37.73 3.78
CA VAL A 182 -18.01 -38.92 4.60
C VAL A 182 -18.82 -39.97 3.86
N SER A 183 -18.16 -40.79 3.04
CA SER A 183 -18.70 -42.04 2.54
C SER A 183 -19.26 -42.73 3.77
N SER A 184 -20.60 -42.78 3.84
CA SER A 184 -21.33 -43.29 4.98
C SER A 184 -20.71 -44.60 5.44
N PRO A 185 -20.35 -44.75 6.70
CA PRO A 185 -20.18 -46.06 7.25
C PRO A 185 -21.47 -46.31 8.04
N SER A 186 -22.14 -47.46 7.95
CA SER A 186 -21.87 -48.56 8.90
C SER A 186 -20.85 -48.34 10.06
N SER A 187 -20.53 -47.11 10.49
CA SER A 187 -19.85 -46.83 11.75
C SER A 187 -20.48 -45.61 12.39
N HIS A 188 -21.37 -45.95 13.32
CA HIS A 188 -21.78 -45.12 14.43
C HIS A 188 -20.60 -44.30 14.98
N GLN A 189 -20.63 -43.00 14.77
CA GLN A 189 -20.33 -42.05 15.84
C GLN A 189 -20.82 -40.67 15.43
N ALA A 190 -22.02 -40.36 15.90
CA ALA A 190 -22.45 -38.99 16.10
C ALA A 190 -21.39 -38.31 16.98
N PHE A 191 -20.74 -37.29 16.45
CA PHE A 191 -19.90 -36.38 17.21
C PHE A 191 -20.78 -35.78 18.32
N ARG A 192 -20.48 -36.18 19.57
CA ARG A 192 -20.99 -35.58 20.81
C ARG A 192 -20.04 -34.47 21.25
#